data_AF-A0A9D6TKS9-F1
#
_entry.id   AF-A0A9D6TKS9-F1
#
_cell.length_a   1.000
_cell.length_b   1.000
_cell.length_c   1.000
_cell.angle_alpha   90.00
_cell.angle_beta   90.00
_cell.angle_gamma   90.00
#
_symmetry.space_group_name_H-M   'P 1'
#
loop_
_entity.id
_entity.type
_entity.pdbx_description
1 polymer ?
#
loop_
_entity_poly.entity_id
_entity_poly.type
_entity_poly.pdbx_seq_one_letter_code
_entity_poly.pdbx_strand_id
1 'polypeptide(L)'
;MRSLILLVPMLGVAATVPADISDVRQGPVTVSSSAGTLTVRWPDEASRTWTAEFSLNPDKPLITMIGLDATPIVRNAWPQYVATTGKRRGPAGFDEFFDFPGSHPEGTRRFEGAFRPVSATARSVGNRVEVLFQGLKLGMFEGGIAYTFYPGSRLIHQEAVVSTHEPNTAYLYDTGLRFSAPASGVRPGRREVVSPVTYYDTEGTLQTVMTTGPDRRPAYVRYRAIAAKLDAGSLAVFPSPHTYIAPRDYTTNMGYVWFHGWAGRSGRGELGLGVRHPVDDGAASYYPWINAPPGTVQRLGLFYIVSDRPPEEALEDVLRFTNRDRFPALAGYKTLTSHWHWGYTIQALDQGENWVPPFTQVLKDMGIDVAITADFHGDGHPQDLTDLRLEELAAYYRMCRKQSDSKFLLIPSEEANVHLGGHWSVVFPKPVYWFMRKATEGPLQRTHAKYGSVYHVGLPDDVIEMVRREHGIIYQTHPRTKSSFGFPDRVRDTGFFRDPRF
;
A
#
# COMPACT_ATOMS: atom_id res chain seq x y z
N MET A 1 -17.08 63.48 36.62
CA MET A 1 -17.85 62.36 36.05
C MET A 1 -16.84 61.34 35.51
N ARG A 2 -16.67 60.19 36.17
CA ARG A 2 -15.87 59.07 35.66
C ARG A 2 -16.84 58.01 35.15
N SER A 3 -16.88 57.81 33.84
CA SER A 3 -17.71 56.80 33.19
C SER A 3 -17.12 55.42 33.46
N LEU A 4 -17.88 54.58 34.15
CA LEU A 4 -17.59 53.16 34.34
C LEU A 4 -18.00 52.42 33.06
N ILE A 5 -17.04 51.88 32.32
CA ILE A 5 -17.32 51.00 31.18
C ILE A 5 -17.51 49.59 31.73
N LEU A 6 -18.77 49.12 31.72
CA LEU A 6 -19.11 47.73 32.00
C LEU A 6 -18.91 46.91 30.72
N LEU A 7 -17.89 46.05 30.67
CA LEU A 7 -17.82 45.00 29.65
C LEU A 7 -18.77 43.87 30.07
N VAL A 8 -19.89 43.74 29.36
CA VAL A 8 -20.76 42.57 29.46
C VAL A 8 -20.13 41.45 28.61
N PRO A 9 -19.78 40.30 29.19
CA PRO A 9 -19.30 39.17 28.40
C PRO A 9 -20.47 38.63 27.58
N MET A 10 -20.40 38.73 26.25
CA MET A 10 -21.27 37.96 25.38
C MET A 10 -20.92 36.47 25.57
N LEU A 11 -21.85 35.73 26.18
CA LEU A 11 -21.84 34.27 26.16
C LEU A 11 -22.01 33.80 24.71
N GLY A 12 -20.89 33.56 24.03
CA GLY A 12 -20.90 32.92 22.73
C GLY A 12 -21.44 31.51 22.87
N VAL A 13 -22.60 31.24 22.26
CA VAL A 13 -23.11 29.87 22.09
C VAL A 13 -22.08 29.14 21.23
N ALA A 14 -21.41 28.13 21.79
CA ALA A 14 -20.47 27.32 21.02
C ALA A 14 -21.21 26.74 19.81
N ALA A 15 -20.70 26.99 18.61
CA ALA A 15 -21.30 26.46 17.39
C ALA A 15 -21.30 24.93 17.46
N THR A 16 -22.50 24.34 17.43
CA THR A 16 -22.68 22.89 17.38
C THR A 16 -22.63 22.41 15.94
N VAL A 17 -21.90 21.33 15.70
CA VAL A 17 -21.84 20.67 14.39
C VAL A 17 -23.19 19.97 14.17
N PRO A 18 -23.99 20.35 13.16
CA PRO A 18 -25.24 19.66 12.86
C PRO A 18 -24.94 18.21 12.45
N ALA A 19 -25.73 17.29 13.00
CA ALA A 19 -25.62 15.86 12.73
C ALA A 19 -26.90 15.36 12.05
N ASP A 20 -26.75 14.74 10.88
CA ASP A 20 -27.81 14.05 10.16
C ASP A 20 -27.56 12.54 10.20
N ILE A 21 -28.52 11.80 10.74
CA ILE A 21 -28.48 10.34 10.86
C ILE A 21 -29.66 9.67 10.14
N SER A 22 -30.39 10.41 9.31
CA SER A 22 -31.63 9.95 8.66
C SER A 22 -31.40 8.79 7.68
N ASP A 23 -30.20 8.68 7.12
CA ASP A 23 -29.79 7.60 6.21
C ASP A 23 -29.26 6.35 6.93
N VAL A 24 -29.30 6.31 8.27
CA VAL A 24 -28.97 5.12 9.06
C VAL A 24 -30.17 4.19 9.09
N ARG A 25 -30.02 3.02 8.46
CA ARG A 25 -31.03 1.96 8.45
C ARG A 25 -30.92 1.11 9.70
N GLN A 26 -32.01 0.45 10.09
CA GLN A 26 -31.98 -0.54 11.16
C GLN A 26 -30.97 -1.66 10.82
N GLY A 27 -30.11 -1.98 11.76
CA GLY A 27 -29.04 -2.96 11.56
C GLY A 27 -28.20 -3.19 12.81
N PRO A 28 -27.12 -3.97 12.69
CA PRO A 28 -26.25 -4.31 13.83
C PRO A 28 -25.40 -3.13 14.32
N VAL A 29 -25.20 -2.10 13.48
CA VAL A 29 -24.55 -0.85 13.87
C VAL A 29 -25.63 0.20 14.09
N THR A 30 -25.66 0.79 15.28
CA THR A 30 -26.63 1.84 15.64
C THR A 30 -25.93 3.19 15.79
N VAL A 31 -26.61 4.26 15.42
CA VAL A 31 -26.15 5.64 15.58
C VAL A 31 -27.19 6.43 16.34
N SER A 32 -26.76 7.23 17.31
CA SER A 32 -27.60 8.19 18.01
C SER A 32 -26.90 9.54 18.09
N SER A 33 -27.67 10.64 18.05
CA SER A 33 -27.13 11.99 18.22
C SER A 33 -27.82 12.71 19.38
N SER A 34 -27.04 13.50 20.10
CA SER A 34 -27.48 14.45 21.14
C SER A 34 -26.96 15.86 20.79
N ALA A 35 -27.24 16.86 21.64
CA ALA A 35 -26.85 18.24 21.36
C ALA A 35 -25.33 18.47 21.18
N GLY A 36 -24.48 17.59 21.72
CA GLY A 36 -23.02 17.76 21.67
C GLY A 36 -22.22 16.52 21.29
N THR A 37 -22.88 15.38 21.07
CA THR A 37 -22.23 14.09 20.83
C THR A 37 -23.01 13.26 19.81
N LEU A 38 -22.29 12.67 18.86
CA LEU A 38 -22.75 11.58 18.01
C LEU A 38 -22.12 10.27 18.48
N THR A 39 -22.93 9.26 18.71
CA THR A 39 -22.49 7.96 19.26
C THR A 39 -22.79 6.85 18.26
N VAL A 40 -21.81 6.00 17.99
CA VAL A 40 -21.93 4.78 17.19
C VAL A 40 -21.70 3.58 18.09
N ARG A 41 -22.56 2.56 17.97
CA ARG A 41 -22.41 1.29 18.68
C ARG A 41 -22.47 0.12 17.71
N TRP A 42 -21.57 -0.86 17.86
CA TRP A 42 -21.54 -2.06 17.02
C TRP A 42 -21.02 -3.29 17.78
N PRO A 43 -21.43 -4.51 17.39
CA PRO A 43 -20.91 -5.74 17.98
C PRO A 43 -19.53 -6.11 17.41
N ASP A 44 -18.64 -6.66 18.23
CA ASP A 44 -17.41 -7.32 17.79
C ASP A 44 -17.60 -8.79 17.40
N GLU A 45 -16.49 -9.47 17.11
CA GLU A 45 -16.45 -10.89 16.73
C GLU A 45 -17.09 -11.82 17.80
N ALA A 46 -17.13 -11.38 19.06
CA ALA A 46 -17.69 -12.09 20.19
C ALA A 46 -19.06 -11.53 20.63
N SER A 47 -19.69 -10.71 19.79
CA SER A 47 -20.97 -10.04 20.06
C SER A 47 -20.95 -9.08 21.26
N ARG A 48 -19.77 -8.61 21.68
CA ARG A 48 -19.63 -7.58 22.71
C ARG A 48 -19.82 -6.20 22.07
N THR A 49 -20.41 -5.25 22.79
CA THR A 49 -20.76 -3.95 22.21
C THR A 49 -19.61 -2.96 22.35
N TRP A 50 -19.13 -2.46 21.22
CA TRP A 50 -18.18 -1.36 21.14
C TRP A 50 -18.90 -0.05 20.92
N THR A 51 -18.36 1.02 21.52
CA THR A 51 -18.89 2.38 21.44
C THR A 51 -17.81 3.32 20.92
N ALA A 52 -18.16 4.16 19.94
CA ALA A 52 -17.39 5.32 19.53
C ALA A 52 -18.23 6.58 19.74
N GLU A 53 -17.68 7.56 20.43
CA GLU A 53 -18.30 8.85 20.67
C GLU A 53 -17.51 9.96 19.98
N PHE A 54 -18.24 10.78 19.23
CA PHE A 54 -17.71 11.91 18.48
C PHE A 54 -18.26 13.22 19.03
N SER A 55 -17.39 14.21 19.23
CA SER A 55 -17.82 15.54 19.64
C SER A 55 -18.43 16.31 18.47
N LEU A 56 -19.60 16.90 18.72
CA LEU A 56 -20.22 17.88 17.82
C LEU A 56 -19.83 19.32 18.19
N ASN A 57 -18.66 19.51 18.82
CA ASN A 57 -18.06 20.80 19.07
C ASN A 57 -16.74 20.89 18.29
N PRO A 58 -16.61 21.84 17.33
CA PRO A 58 -15.47 21.91 16.43
C PRO A 58 -14.14 22.29 17.10
N ASP A 59 -14.19 22.78 18.34
CA ASP A 59 -13.01 23.18 19.11
C ASP A 59 -12.55 22.08 20.10
N LYS A 60 -13.22 20.92 20.10
CA LYS A 60 -12.89 19.75 20.95
C LYS A 60 -12.35 18.58 20.12
N PRO A 61 -11.65 17.62 20.75
CA PRO A 61 -11.23 16.40 20.06
C PRO A 61 -12.41 15.74 19.35
N LEU A 62 -12.22 15.40 18.07
CA LEU A 62 -13.28 14.83 17.26
C LEU A 62 -13.81 13.55 17.89
N ILE A 63 -12.92 12.66 18.33
CA ILE A 63 -13.27 11.42 19.02
C ILE A 63 -13.10 11.67 20.52
N THR A 64 -14.19 11.64 21.28
CA THR A 64 -14.13 11.74 22.74
C THR A 64 -13.73 10.40 23.35
N MET A 65 -14.27 9.30 22.81
CA MET A 65 -14.01 7.95 23.29
C MET A 65 -14.15 6.91 22.16
N ILE A 66 -13.29 5.88 22.18
CA ILE A 66 -13.61 4.56 21.63
C ILE A 66 -13.33 3.51 22.71
N GLY A 67 -14.26 2.59 22.93
CA GLY A 67 -14.13 1.62 24.00
C GLY A 67 -15.13 0.48 23.96
N LEU A 68 -14.93 -0.48 24.84
CA LEU A 68 -15.85 -1.59 25.10
C LEU A 68 -16.92 -1.11 26.09
N ASP A 69 -18.18 -1.14 25.67
CA ASP A 69 -19.32 -0.57 26.39
C ASP A 69 -19.08 0.91 26.80
N ALA A 70 -18.91 1.16 28.10
CA ALA A 70 -18.63 2.49 28.67
C ALA A 70 -17.17 2.61 29.16
N THR A 71 -16.32 1.62 28.90
CA THR A 71 -14.91 1.63 29.33
C THR A 71 -14.04 2.23 28.23
N PRO A 72 -13.58 3.49 28.37
CA PRO A 72 -12.77 4.14 27.34
C PRO A 72 -11.37 3.54 27.21
N ILE A 73 -11.03 3.11 26.00
CA ILE A 73 -9.69 2.66 25.61
C ILE A 73 -8.94 3.81 24.93
N VAL A 74 -9.50 4.37 23.85
CA VAL A 74 -8.99 5.59 23.20
C VAL A 74 -9.77 6.79 23.73
N ARG A 75 -9.08 7.89 24.08
CA ARG A 75 -9.69 9.13 24.61
C ARG A 75 -9.14 10.36 23.91
N ASN A 76 -10.01 11.36 23.73
CA ASN A 76 -9.64 12.69 23.24
C ASN A 76 -8.76 12.65 21.97
N ALA A 77 -9.20 11.90 20.96
CA ALA A 77 -8.42 11.70 19.74
C ALA A 77 -8.75 12.73 18.66
N TRP A 78 -7.69 13.18 17.99
CA TRP A 78 -7.71 14.05 16.82
C TRP A 78 -7.19 13.28 15.62
N PRO A 79 -7.93 13.21 14.50
CA PRO A 79 -7.35 12.73 13.25
C PRO A 79 -6.25 13.68 12.80
N GLN A 80 -5.18 13.10 12.25
CA GLN A 80 -4.09 13.85 11.65
C GLN A 80 -3.96 13.47 10.18
N TYR A 81 -3.76 14.47 9.32
CA TYR A 81 -3.49 14.29 7.90
C TYR A 81 -2.37 15.23 7.46
N VAL A 82 -1.47 14.71 6.64
CA VAL A 82 -0.48 15.49 5.89
C VAL A 82 -0.52 14.97 4.46
N ALA A 83 -0.54 15.87 3.48
CA ALA A 83 -0.39 15.52 2.07
C ALA A 83 0.91 16.12 1.53
N THR A 84 1.63 15.33 0.75
CA THR A 84 2.72 15.81 -0.09
C THR A 84 2.29 15.69 -1.53
N THR A 85 2.31 16.79 -2.28
CA THR A 85 1.86 16.82 -3.69
C THR A 85 2.99 17.16 -4.64
N GLY A 86 2.97 16.54 -5.81
CA GLY A 86 3.84 16.78 -6.94
C GLY A 86 3.02 16.83 -8.23
N LYS A 87 3.70 17.00 -9.36
CA LYS A 87 3.05 17.07 -10.67
C LYS A 87 3.41 15.86 -11.52
N ARG A 88 2.37 15.19 -12.05
CA ARG A 88 2.50 14.16 -13.09
C ARG A 88 3.07 14.75 -14.36
N ARG A 89 3.83 13.93 -15.07
CA ARG A 89 4.36 14.20 -16.39
C ARG A 89 4.29 12.95 -17.24
N GLY A 90 4.70 13.08 -18.49
CA GLY A 90 4.84 11.96 -19.41
C GLY A 90 3.62 11.82 -20.32
N PRO A 91 3.83 11.18 -21.48
CA PRO A 91 2.82 11.07 -22.52
C PRO A 91 1.62 10.20 -22.11
N ALA A 92 1.75 9.35 -21.08
CA ALA A 92 0.65 8.52 -20.57
C ALA A 92 -0.23 9.24 -19.51
N GLY A 93 0.08 10.49 -19.16
CA GLY A 93 -0.74 11.28 -18.23
C GLY A 93 -0.83 10.64 -16.84
N PHE A 94 -2.03 10.28 -16.39
CA PHE A 94 -2.22 9.62 -15.09
C PHE A 94 -1.78 8.15 -15.09
N ASP A 95 -1.57 7.54 -16.25
CA ASP A 95 -1.08 6.16 -16.37
C ASP A 95 0.46 6.08 -16.47
N GLU A 96 1.16 7.20 -16.31
CA GLU A 96 2.63 7.26 -16.37
C GLU A 96 3.27 6.54 -15.18
N PHE A 97 3.92 5.40 -15.49
CA PHE A 97 4.65 4.59 -14.50
C PHE A 97 6.06 5.14 -14.26
N PHE A 98 6.80 5.47 -15.33
CA PHE A 98 8.18 5.94 -15.26
C PHE A 98 8.23 7.44 -14.95
N ASP A 99 7.60 7.80 -13.85
CA ASP A 99 7.48 9.17 -13.35
C ASP A 99 8.13 9.28 -11.98
N PHE A 100 8.59 10.49 -11.67
CA PHE A 100 8.90 10.90 -10.31
C PHE A 100 8.33 12.31 -10.12
N PRO A 101 7.08 12.44 -9.62
CA PRO A 101 6.42 13.73 -9.46
C PRO A 101 7.22 14.74 -8.63
N GLY A 102 8.06 14.25 -7.71
CA GLY A 102 8.96 15.07 -6.89
C GLY A 102 10.08 15.77 -7.67
N SER A 103 10.46 15.26 -8.84
CA SER A 103 11.45 15.88 -9.73
C SER A 103 10.91 17.10 -10.52
N HIS A 104 9.59 17.31 -10.45
CA HIS A 104 8.91 18.60 -10.66
C HIS A 104 9.76 19.91 -10.65
N PRO A 105 9.98 20.76 -11.68
CA PRO A 105 10.56 22.10 -11.48
C PRO A 105 9.72 22.99 -10.57
N GLU A 106 8.40 22.74 -10.53
CA GLU A 106 7.49 23.33 -9.52
C GLU A 106 7.72 22.79 -8.10
N GLY A 107 8.56 21.76 -7.95
CA GLY A 107 8.89 21.12 -6.70
C GLY A 107 7.74 20.31 -6.10
N THR A 108 7.92 20.00 -4.82
CA THR A 108 6.90 19.35 -3.99
C THR A 108 6.30 20.35 -3.03
N ARG A 109 5.02 20.15 -2.70
CA ARG A 109 4.32 20.96 -1.67
C ARG A 109 3.82 20.03 -0.58
N ARG A 110 4.04 20.42 0.68
CA ARG A 110 3.59 19.67 1.85
C ARG A 110 2.54 20.48 2.61
N PHE A 111 1.41 19.86 2.91
CA PHE A 111 0.26 20.48 3.55
C PHE A 111 -0.12 19.73 4.81
N GLU A 112 -0.22 20.43 5.93
CA GLU A 112 -0.84 19.90 7.16
C GLU A 112 -2.35 20.11 7.10
N GLY A 113 -3.11 19.09 7.53
CA GLY A 113 -4.56 19.14 7.52
C GLY A 113 -5.11 20.13 8.55
N ALA A 114 -5.93 21.06 8.08
CA ALA A 114 -6.76 21.90 8.93
C ALA A 114 -8.18 21.32 8.94
N PHE A 115 -8.61 20.81 10.10
CA PHE A 115 -9.91 20.18 10.25
C PHE A 115 -10.75 20.94 11.28
N ARG A 116 -11.87 21.49 10.82
CA ARG A 116 -12.88 22.14 11.66
C ARG A 116 -14.25 21.61 11.21
N PRO A 117 -14.84 20.62 11.90
CA PRO A 117 -16.04 19.97 11.41
C PRO A 117 -17.19 20.99 11.29
N VAL A 118 -17.88 20.97 10.14
CA VAL A 118 -19.02 21.86 9.85
C VAL A 118 -20.34 21.12 9.73
N SER A 119 -20.29 19.82 9.47
CA SER A 119 -21.45 18.92 9.49
C SER A 119 -20.99 17.49 9.75
N ALA A 120 -21.88 16.68 10.32
CA ALA A 120 -21.74 15.25 10.47
C ALA A 120 -22.90 14.55 9.76
N THR A 121 -22.61 13.52 8.97
CA THR A 121 -23.62 12.69 8.31
C THR A 121 -23.31 11.23 8.59
N ALA A 122 -24.33 10.44 8.93
CA ALA A 122 -24.19 9.00 9.10
C ALA A 122 -25.12 8.26 8.14
N ARG A 123 -24.60 7.23 7.48
CA ARG A 123 -25.36 6.41 6.53
C ARG A 123 -24.99 4.95 6.62
N SER A 124 -25.95 4.07 6.33
CA SER A 124 -25.67 2.64 6.19
C SER A 124 -25.04 2.32 4.82
N VAL A 125 -23.97 1.52 4.83
CA VAL A 125 -23.29 0.98 3.63
C VAL A 125 -23.31 -0.54 3.71
N GLY A 126 -24.32 -1.17 3.12
CA GLY A 126 -24.62 -2.58 3.40
C GLY A 126 -25.01 -2.75 4.87
N ASN A 127 -24.33 -3.63 5.60
CA ASN A 127 -24.49 -3.81 7.06
C ASN A 127 -23.57 -2.90 7.90
N ARG A 128 -22.72 -2.09 7.27
CA ARG A 128 -21.78 -1.16 7.91
C ARG A 128 -22.43 0.20 8.08
N VAL A 129 -21.81 1.06 8.88
CA VAL A 129 -22.14 2.49 8.94
C VAL A 129 -20.89 3.31 8.66
N GLU A 130 -21.03 4.31 7.79
CA GLU A 130 -20.04 5.36 7.56
C GLU A 130 -20.54 6.65 8.20
N VAL A 131 -19.68 7.29 9.02
CA VAL A 131 -19.92 8.63 9.58
C VAL A 131 -18.92 9.60 8.96
N LEU A 132 -19.40 10.56 8.20
CA LEU A 132 -18.60 11.57 7.51
C LEU A 132 -18.74 12.93 8.19
N PHE A 133 -17.60 13.49 8.59
CA PHE A 133 -17.47 14.85 9.11
C PHE A 133 -16.84 15.76 8.06
N GLN A 134 -17.61 16.71 7.52
CA GLN A 134 -17.11 17.67 6.53
C GLN A 134 -16.29 18.78 7.19
N GLY A 135 -15.39 19.42 6.45
CA GLY A 135 -14.60 20.57 6.94
C GLY A 135 -13.10 20.30 7.05
N LEU A 136 -12.60 19.34 6.28
CA LEU A 136 -11.16 19.11 6.10
C LEU A 136 -10.64 19.95 4.93
N LYS A 137 -9.63 20.77 5.20
CA LYS A 137 -8.74 21.36 4.19
C LYS A 137 -7.37 20.74 4.31
N LEU A 138 -6.84 20.22 3.20
CA LEU A 138 -5.54 19.58 3.12
C LEU A 138 -4.76 20.18 1.94
N GLY A 139 -4.43 21.47 2.09
CA GLY A 139 -3.84 22.26 1.01
C GLY A 139 -4.83 22.52 -0.11
N MET A 140 -4.54 21.99 -1.29
CA MET A 140 -5.42 22.04 -2.46
C MET A 140 -6.61 21.08 -2.40
N PHE A 141 -6.60 20.15 -1.44
CA PHE A 141 -7.66 19.19 -1.26
C PHE A 141 -8.70 19.71 -0.26
N GLU A 142 -9.98 19.56 -0.60
CA GLU A 142 -11.11 19.89 0.27
C GLU A 142 -12.09 18.73 0.38
N GLY A 143 -12.70 18.55 1.56
CA GLY A 143 -13.69 17.51 1.81
C GLY A 143 -13.91 17.26 3.31
N GLY A 144 -13.87 15.98 3.70
CA GLY A 144 -14.16 15.56 5.07
C GLY A 144 -13.37 14.34 5.52
N ILE A 145 -13.63 13.89 6.75
CA ILE A 145 -13.07 12.68 7.35
C ILE A 145 -14.21 11.71 7.63
N ALA A 146 -14.12 10.52 7.05
CA ALA A 146 -15.07 9.43 7.24
C ALA A 146 -14.52 8.38 8.23
N TYR A 147 -15.41 7.84 9.06
CA TYR A 147 -15.19 6.67 9.90
C TYR A 147 -16.17 5.57 9.51
N THR A 148 -15.68 4.40 9.10
CA THR A 148 -16.52 3.23 8.80
C THR A 148 -16.37 2.17 9.88
N PHE A 149 -17.52 1.64 10.34
CA PHE A 149 -17.63 0.63 11.38
C PHE A 149 -18.17 -0.69 10.80
N TYR A 150 -17.55 -1.80 11.20
CA TYR A 150 -17.79 -3.12 10.62
C TYR A 150 -18.43 -4.02 11.68
N PRO A 151 -19.72 -4.38 11.58
CA PRO A 151 -20.33 -5.26 12.57
C PRO A 151 -19.67 -6.64 12.55
N GLY A 152 -19.52 -7.24 13.73
CA GLY A 152 -18.77 -8.48 13.91
C GLY A 152 -17.26 -8.28 13.86
N SER A 153 -16.76 -7.03 13.91
CA SER A 153 -15.33 -6.76 14.05
C SER A 153 -15.01 -5.47 14.80
N ARG A 154 -13.86 -5.44 15.48
CA ARG A 154 -13.30 -4.22 16.10
C ARG A 154 -12.59 -3.28 15.11
N LEU A 155 -12.58 -3.64 13.83
CA LEU A 155 -11.99 -2.85 12.77
C LEU A 155 -12.74 -1.51 12.61
N ILE A 156 -11.98 -0.42 12.52
CA ILE A 156 -12.48 0.91 12.16
C ILE A 156 -11.64 1.43 11.00
N HIS A 157 -12.27 1.98 9.96
CA HIS A 157 -11.57 2.61 8.84
C HIS A 157 -11.72 4.12 8.93
N GLN A 158 -10.61 4.86 9.00
CA GLN A 158 -10.61 6.31 8.92
C GLN A 158 -10.06 6.76 7.57
N GLU A 159 -10.80 7.60 6.86
CA GLU A 159 -10.43 8.11 5.54
C GLU A 159 -10.61 9.62 5.47
N ALA A 160 -9.62 10.34 4.94
CA ALA A 160 -9.91 11.65 4.38
C ALA A 160 -10.53 11.42 3.00
N VAL A 161 -11.76 11.91 2.82
CA VAL A 161 -12.53 11.85 1.58
C VAL A 161 -12.50 13.24 0.97
N VAL A 162 -11.57 13.46 0.04
CA VAL A 162 -11.22 14.81 -0.44
C VAL A 162 -11.08 14.85 -1.95
N SER A 163 -11.22 16.03 -2.53
CA SER A 163 -11.03 16.24 -3.98
C SER A 163 -10.21 17.50 -4.23
N THR A 164 -9.66 17.61 -5.44
CA THR A 164 -8.95 18.80 -5.92
C THR A 164 -9.32 19.03 -7.39
N HIS A 165 -9.24 20.28 -7.85
CA HIS A 165 -9.36 20.61 -9.27
C HIS A 165 -8.00 20.93 -9.91
N GLU A 166 -6.91 20.81 -9.15
CA GLU A 166 -5.55 21.05 -9.62
C GLU A 166 -5.13 20.03 -10.69
N PRO A 167 -4.75 20.48 -11.90
CA PRO A 167 -4.38 19.57 -12.99
C PRO A 167 -3.09 18.81 -12.68
N ASN A 168 -2.97 17.61 -13.25
CA ASN A 168 -1.77 16.77 -13.19
C ASN A 168 -1.27 16.51 -11.76
N THR A 169 -2.16 16.46 -10.77
CA THR A 169 -1.75 16.29 -9.37
C THR A 169 -1.46 14.82 -9.07
N ALA A 170 -0.32 14.57 -8.44
CA ALA A 170 -0.04 13.32 -7.75
C ALA A 170 0.23 13.60 -6.27
N TYR A 171 -0.07 12.65 -5.39
CA TYR A 171 0.05 12.85 -3.96
C TYR A 171 0.58 11.61 -3.23
N LEU A 172 1.18 11.89 -2.08
CA LEU A 172 1.47 10.97 -1.00
C LEU A 172 0.77 11.51 0.25
N TYR A 173 0.56 10.66 1.25
CA TYR A 173 -0.07 11.10 2.49
C TYR A 173 0.46 10.40 3.72
N ASP A 174 0.45 11.13 4.83
CA ASP A 174 0.58 10.60 6.18
C ASP A 174 -0.74 10.81 6.91
N THR A 175 -1.14 9.84 7.70
CA THR A 175 -2.34 9.97 8.54
C THR A 175 -2.23 9.14 9.80
N GLY A 176 -3.00 9.49 10.82
CA GLY A 176 -3.01 8.80 12.09
C GLY A 176 -3.99 9.43 13.08
N LEU A 177 -3.84 9.04 14.34
CA LEU A 177 -4.52 9.66 15.47
C LEU A 177 -3.50 10.24 16.43
N ARG A 178 -3.83 11.39 17.01
CA ARG A 178 -3.22 11.91 18.23
C ARG A 178 -4.24 11.85 19.35
N PHE A 179 -3.94 11.19 20.46
CA PHE A 179 -4.89 10.89 21.53
C PHE A 179 -4.23 10.95 22.91
N SER A 180 -5.04 10.88 23.98
CA SER A 180 -4.52 10.89 25.35
C SER A 180 -3.56 9.73 25.60
N ALA A 181 -2.39 10.05 26.16
CA ALA A 181 -1.43 9.05 26.60
C ALA A 181 -1.94 8.25 27.80
N PRO A 182 -1.49 7.00 27.99
CA PRO A 182 -1.76 6.28 29.23
C PRO A 182 -1.16 7.04 30.42
N ALA A 183 -1.84 7.01 31.56
CA ALA A 183 -1.43 7.75 32.75
C ALA A 183 -0.01 7.37 33.21
N SER A 184 0.36 6.09 33.05
CA SER A 184 1.69 5.57 33.38
C SER A 184 2.82 6.14 32.51
N GLY A 185 2.50 6.63 31.30
CA GLY A 185 3.48 7.22 30.39
C GLY A 185 3.71 8.71 30.61
N VAL A 186 2.87 9.37 31.42
CA VAL A 186 2.96 10.80 31.72
C VAL A 186 3.71 10.99 33.03
N ARG A 187 4.85 11.69 32.98
CA ARG A 187 5.64 12.00 34.18
C ARG A 187 5.41 13.46 34.60
N PRO A 188 5.02 13.74 35.86
CA PRO A 188 4.87 15.10 36.35
C PRO A 188 6.14 15.94 36.11
N GLY A 189 5.97 17.16 35.61
CA GLY A 189 7.08 18.08 35.33
C GLY A 189 7.92 17.75 34.09
N ARG A 190 7.63 16.67 33.36
CA ARG A 190 8.28 16.32 32.09
C ARG A 190 7.33 16.54 30.93
N ARG A 191 7.85 17.05 29.81
CA ARG A 191 7.08 17.24 28.57
C ARG A 191 7.02 15.98 27.70
N GLU A 192 7.99 15.11 27.86
CA GLU A 192 8.07 13.85 27.13
C GLU A 192 7.11 12.82 27.73
N VAL A 193 6.37 12.14 26.84
CA VAL A 193 5.58 10.96 27.20
C VAL A 193 6.40 9.73 26.84
N VAL A 194 6.55 8.83 27.81
CA VAL A 194 7.28 7.57 27.64
C VAL A 194 6.27 6.44 27.71
N SER A 195 5.80 5.96 26.56
CA SER A 195 4.82 4.89 26.46
C SER A 195 5.34 3.77 25.54
N PRO A 196 5.04 2.50 25.85
CA PRO A 196 5.46 1.40 25.01
C PRO A 196 4.63 1.32 23.74
N VAL A 197 5.34 1.11 22.64
CA VAL A 197 4.80 0.87 21.31
C VAL A 197 5.43 -0.43 20.78
N THR A 198 4.60 -1.31 20.25
CA THR A 198 4.94 -2.68 19.88
C THR A 198 4.73 -2.91 18.39
N TYR A 199 5.63 -3.65 17.74
CA TYR A 199 5.54 -4.03 16.33
C TYR A 199 6.42 -5.25 16.04
N TYR A 200 6.23 -5.89 14.88
CA TYR A 200 7.20 -6.86 14.36
C TYR A 200 8.30 -6.14 13.60
N ASP A 201 9.57 -6.37 13.94
CA ASP A 201 10.70 -5.87 13.15
C ASP A 201 10.78 -6.55 11.77
N THR A 202 11.76 -6.17 10.96
CA THR A 202 11.97 -6.70 9.61
C THR A 202 12.27 -8.20 9.56
N GLU A 203 12.76 -8.78 10.66
CA GLU A 203 13.01 -10.22 10.79
C GLU A 203 11.74 -10.98 11.22
N GLY A 204 10.69 -10.25 11.62
CA GLY A 204 9.46 -10.83 12.14
C GLY A 204 9.51 -11.17 13.62
N THR A 205 10.45 -10.56 14.36
CA THR A 205 10.51 -10.65 15.82
C THR A 205 9.71 -9.51 16.44
N LEU A 206 8.95 -9.82 17.48
CA LEU A 206 8.17 -8.83 18.21
C LEU A 206 9.09 -7.93 19.03
N GLN A 207 8.97 -6.62 18.83
CA GLN A 207 9.74 -5.59 19.53
C GLN A 207 8.80 -4.63 20.25
N THR A 208 9.21 -4.19 21.43
CA THR A 208 8.56 -3.10 22.16
C THR A 208 9.57 -2.00 22.44
N VAL A 209 9.28 -0.81 21.93
CA VAL A 209 10.12 0.38 22.09
C VAL A 209 9.36 1.47 22.84
N MET A 210 10.09 2.39 23.46
CA MET A 210 9.49 3.53 24.16
C MET A 210 9.41 4.74 23.23
N THR A 211 8.30 5.48 23.31
CA THR A 211 8.17 6.79 22.68
C THR A 211 9.19 7.78 23.24
N THR A 212 9.70 8.66 22.39
CA THR A 212 10.60 9.75 22.80
C THR A 212 10.29 11.02 22.02
N GLY A 213 9.96 12.10 22.71
CA GLY A 213 9.77 13.42 22.11
C GLY A 213 8.55 13.62 21.18
N PRO A 214 8.41 14.85 20.65
CA PRO A 214 7.28 15.27 19.81
C PRO A 214 7.35 14.79 18.36
N ASP A 215 8.53 14.44 17.86
CA ASP A 215 8.72 14.16 16.45
C ASP A 215 8.16 12.80 16.07
N ARG A 216 7.50 12.73 14.90
CA ARG A 216 7.05 11.46 14.32
C ARG A 216 8.26 10.60 13.99
N ARG A 217 8.43 9.51 14.73
CA ARG A 217 9.49 8.52 14.50
C ARG A 217 8.98 7.44 13.54
N PRO A 218 9.57 7.27 12.36
CA PRO A 218 9.22 6.15 11.49
C PRO A 218 9.73 4.82 12.09
N ALA A 219 9.00 3.73 11.83
CA ALA A 219 9.44 2.38 12.19
C ALA A 219 9.49 1.46 10.98
N TYR A 220 10.60 0.73 10.84
CA TYR A 220 10.82 -0.28 9.80
C TYR A 220 10.27 -1.61 10.30
N VAL A 221 9.03 -1.90 9.93
CA VAL A 221 8.26 -3.01 10.50
C VAL A 221 7.88 -4.03 9.43
N ARG A 222 7.80 -5.30 9.81
CA ARG A 222 7.08 -6.32 9.04
C ARG A 222 5.57 -6.11 9.22
N TYR A 223 4.77 -6.50 8.22
CA TYR A 223 3.31 -6.38 8.20
C TYR A 223 2.71 -4.96 8.18
N ARG A 224 3.54 -3.91 8.15
CA ARG A 224 3.09 -2.51 8.09
C ARG A 224 2.15 -2.12 9.26
N ALA A 225 2.32 -2.74 10.42
CA ALA A 225 1.45 -2.55 11.58
C ALA A 225 2.25 -2.16 12.83
N ILE A 226 1.64 -1.34 13.68
CA ILE A 226 2.20 -0.90 14.97
C ILE A 226 1.09 -0.69 15.98
N ALA A 227 1.33 -1.02 17.25
CA ALA A 227 0.34 -0.92 18.31
C ALA A 227 0.86 -0.17 19.54
N ALA A 228 0.03 0.69 20.13
CA ALA A 228 0.33 1.35 21.39
C ALA A 228 -0.43 0.73 22.55
N LYS A 229 0.22 0.67 23.71
CA LYS A 229 -0.44 0.33 24.98
C LYS A 229 -1.19 1.54 25.53
N LEU A 230 -2.41 1.29 26.00
CA LEU A 230 -3.30 2.27 26.63
C LEU A 230 -3.71 1.80 28.03
N ASP A 231 -4.38 2.65 28.80
CA ASP A 231 -4.74 2.35 30.20
C ASP A 231 -5.64 1.12 30.33
N ALA A 232 -6.57 0.94 29.40
CA ALA A 232 -7.57 -0.13 29.42
C ALA A 232 -7.45 -1.11 28.25
N GLY A 233 -6.33 -1.09 27.51
CA GLY A 233 -6.17 -1.91 26.31
C GLY A 233 -5.06 -1.45 25.37
N SER A 234 -5.29 -1.55 24.08
CA SER A 234 -4.35 -1.13 23.03
C SER A 234 -5.04 -0.64 21.77
N LEU A 235 -4.28 0.07 20.93
CA LEU A 235 -4.69 0.54 19.62
C LEU A 235 -3.62 0.14 18.60
N ALA A 236 -3.98 -0.71 17.63
CA ALA A 236 -3.14 -1.02 16.49
C ALA A 236 -3.56 -0.19 15.26
N VAL A 237 -2.57 0.28 14.50
CA VAL A 237 -2.76 1.03 13.25
C VAL A 237 -2.04 0.32 12.10
N PHE A 238 -2.66 0.30 10.93
CA PHE A 238 -2.09 -0.29 9.72
C PHE A 238 -2.75 0.28 8.46
N PRO A 239 -2.08 0.28 7.31
CA PRO A 239 -2.64 0.80 6.07
C PRO A 239 -3.58 -0.20 5.39
N SER A 240 -4.27 0.25 4.34
CA SER A 240 -4.96 -0.66 3.42
C SER A 240 -3.96 -1.62 2.75
N PRO A 241 -4.21 -2.95 2.76
CA PRO A 241 -3.23 -3.93 2.28
C PRO A 241 -2.98 -3.89 0.77
N HIS A 242 -3.88 -3.31 -0.04
CA HIS A 242 -3.78 -3.35 -1.50
C HIS A 242 -3.65 -1.99 -2.19
N THR A 243 -4.11 -0.90 -1.56
CA THR A 243 -4.18 0.43 -2.20
C THR A 243 -3.22 1.46 -1.60
N TYR A 244 -2.41 1.05 -0.63
CA TYR A 244 -1.56 1.98 0.11
C TYR A 244 -0.24 2.26 -0.62
N ILE A 245 0.51 1.22 -0.98
CA ILE A 245 1.81 1.38 -1.62
C ILE A 245 1.60 1.57 -3.12
N ALA A 246 1.98 2.74 -3.64
CA ALA A 246 2.03 2.99 -5.08
C ALA A 246 3.02 2.03 -5.76
N PRO A 247 2.78 1.62 -7.02
CA PRO A 247 3.64 0.67 -7.71
C PRO A 247 5.04 1.27 -7.89
N ARG A 248 6.10 0.59 -7.43
CA ARG A 248 7.49 1.08 -7.55
C ARG A 248 8.34 0.11 -8.33
N ASP A 249 9.35 0.63 -9.01
CA ASP A 249 10.34 -0.16 -9.74
C ASP A 249 11.20 -0.98 -8.75
N TYR A 250 11.55 -0.38 -7.62
CA TYR A 250 12.17 -1.06 -6.49
C TYR A 250 11.36 -0.84 -5.21
N THR A 251 11.06 -1.93 -4.50
CA THR A 251 10.20 -1.89 -3.30
C THR A 251 11.00 -2.19 -2.03
N THR A 252 11.36 -1.13 -1.33
CA THR A 252 12.00 -1.16 0.00
C THR A 252 11.00 -0.94 1.13
N ASN A 253 11.39 -1.36 2.34
CA ASN A 253 10.73 -0.91 3.56
C ASN A 253 11.27 0.48 3.95
N MET A 254 10.47 1.53 3.75
CA MET A 254 10.87 2.93 4.01
C MET A 254 10.33 3.47 5.34
N GLY A 255 9.89 2.58 6.23
CA GLY A 255 9.27 2.94 7.50
C GLY A 255 7.88 3.58 7.31
N TYR A 256 6.91 2.74 6.90
CA TYR A 256 5.55 3.16 6.53
C TYR A 256 4.61 3.44 7.71
N VAL A 257 5.06 3.21 8.93
CA VAL A 257 4.33 3.56 10.15
C VAL A 257 5.13 4.55 10.97
N TRP A 258 4.46 5.35 11.78
CA TRP A 258 5.09 6.30 12.67
C TRP A 258 4.43 6.33 14.04
N PHE A 259 5.19 6.78 15.03
CA PHE A 259 4.70 7.03 16.39
C PHE A 259 5.43 8.22 17.03
N HIS A 260 4.81 8.85 18.04
CA HIS A 260 5.45 9.85 18.89
C HIS A 260 4.78 9.92 20.28
N GLY A 261 5.42 10.58 21.25
CA GLY A 261 4.88 10.74 22.59
C GLY A 261 5.26 12.07 23.23
N TRP A 262 4.28 12.98 23.37
CA TRP A 262 4.53 14.34 23.83
C TRP A 262 3.34 14.96 24.54
N ALA A 263 3.58 15.61 25.68
CA ALA A 263 2.56 16.28 26.47
C ALA A 263 2.35 17.76 26.07
N GLY A 264 3.18 18.31 25.17
CA GLY A 264 3.05 19.70 24.74
C GLY A 264 3.12 20.70 25.89
N ARG A 265 2.48 21.87 25.69
CA ARG A 265 2.29 22.89 26.75
C ARG A 265 1.05 22.63 27.61
N SER A 266 0.18 21.70 27.21
CA SER A 266 -1.09 21.41 27.89
C SER A 266 -0.93 20.47 29.09
N GLY A 267 0.19 19.74 29.17
CA GLY A 267 0.53 18.86 30.31
C GLY A 267 -0.32 17.59 30.41
N ARG A 268 -1.25 17.35 29.48
CA ARG A 268 -2.19 16.22 29.53
C ARG A 268 -1.64 14.91 28.96
N GLY A 269 -0.45 14.95 28.32
CA GLY A 269 0.18 13.78 27.72
C GLY A 269 -0.55 13.28 26.49
N GLU A 270 0.11 13.25 25.34
CA GLU A 270 -0.46 12.73 24.10
C GLU A 270 0.45 11.70 23.46
N LEU A 271 -0.16 10.70 22.84
CA LEU A 271 0.50 9.78 21.91
C LEU A 271 -0.02 10.03 20.51
N GLY A 272 0.83 9.78 19.52
CA GLY A 272 0.41 9.73 18.13
C GLY A 272 0.89 8.44 17.47
N LEU A 273 0.03 7.84 16.66
CA LEU A 273 0.32 6.66 15.86
C LEU A 273 -0.34 6.80 14.49
N GLY A 274 0.32 6.33 13.45
CA GLY A 274 -0.25 6.35 12.12
C GLY A 274 0.61 5.69 11.06
N VAL A 275 0.20 5.92 9.81
CA VAL A 275 0.87 5.47 8.60
C VAL A 275 1.43 6.68 7.85
N ARG A 276 2.51 6.49 7.08
CA ARG A 276 3.18 7.52 6.29
C ARG A 276 3.65 7.05 4.93
N HIS A 277 3.80 8.01 4.03
CA HIS A 277 4.44 7.85 2.74
C HIS A 277 5.70 8.71 2.67
N PRO A 278 6.89 8.12 2.80
CA PRO A 278 8.13 8.82 2.44
C PRO A 278 8.16 9.14 0.95
N VAL A 279 8.83 10.23 0.59
CA VAL A 279 8.91 10.72 -0.80
C VAL A 279 9.73 9.78 -1.68
N ASP A 280 10.91 9.41 -1.22
CA ASP A 280 11.84 8.46 -1.84
C ASP A 280 12.86 7.97 -0.79
N ASP A 281 13.67 6.98 -1.16
CA ASP A 281 14.83 6.51 -0.39
C ASP A 281 16.10 6.44 -1.26
N GLY A 282 16.08 7.12 -2.41
CA GLY A 282 17.18 7.13 -3.38
C GLY A 282 17.49 5.79 -4.07
N ALA A 283 16.73 4.72 -3.83
CA ALA A 283 17.05 3.39 -4.35
C ALA A 283 16.69 3.17 -5.84
N ALA A 284 15.86 4.03 -6.43
CA ALA A 284 15.40 3.92 -7.82
C ALA A 284 15.30 5.30 -8.49
N SER A 285 15.26 5.32 -9.82
CA SER A 285 15.06 6.56 -10.59
C SER A 285 13.59 6.99 -10.69
N TYR A 286 12.65 6.07 -10.42
CA TYR A 286 11.22 6.28 -10.59
C TYR A 286 10.45 6.00 -9.29
N TYR A 287 9.64 6.97 -8.87
CA TYR A 287 8.73 6.89 -7.72
C TYR A 287 7.40 7.48 -8.13
N PRO A 288 6.53 6.72 -8.81
CA PRO A 288 5.21 7.22 -9.12
C PRO A 288 4.44 7.36 -7.80
N TRP A 289 3.72 8.48 -7.67
CA TRP A 289 2.88 8.73 -6.51
C TRP A 289 1.44 8.30 -6.78
N ILE A 290 0.50 8.57 -5.89
CA ILE A 290 -0.91 8.26 -6.10
C ILE A 290 -1.52 9.36 -6.98
N ASN A 291 -2.39 9.00 -7.93
CA ASN A 291 -3.04 9.96 -8.82
C ASN A 291 -4.13 10.76 -8.11
N ALA A 292 -4.23 12.05 -8.42
CA ALA A 292 -5.40 12.88 -8.08
C ALA A 292 -5.92 13.62 -9.32
N PRO A 293 -6.67 12.94 -10.22
CA PRO A 293 -7.31 13.60 -11.35
C PRO A 293 -8.30 14.69 -10.90
N PRO A 294 -8.37 15.85 -11.60
CA PRO A 294 -9.27 16.95 -11.25
C PRO A 294 -10.72 16.50 -11.09
N GLY A 295 -11.37 16.96 -10.02
CA GLY A 295 -12.77 16.67 -9.71
C GLY A 295 -13.05 15.25 -9.22
N THR A 296 -12.03 14.38 -9.13
CA THR A 296 -12.20 13.00 -8.63
C THR A 296 -11.94 12.94 -7.12
N VAL A 297 -12.69 12.05 -6.44
CA VAL A 297 -12.57 11.83 -5.00
C VAL A 297 -11.39 10.92 -4.71
N GLN A 298 -10.51 11.39 -3.84
CA GLN A 298 -9.41 10.63 -3.27
C GLN A 298 -9.78 10.17 -1.86
N ARG A 299 -9.41 8.93 -1.54
CA ARG A 299 -9.60 8.34 -0.21
C ARG A 299 -8.26 8.00 0.41
N LEU A 300 -7.89 8.77 1.43
CA LEU A 300 -6.61 8.68 2.13
C LEU A 300 -6.87 7.96 3.46
N GLY A 301 -6.69 6.64 3.44
CA GLY A 301 -7.17 5.75 4.51
C GLY A 301 -6.09 5.15 5.40
N LEU A 302 -6.49 4.81 6.63
CA LEU A 302 -5.84 3.82 7.48
C LEU A 302 -6.88 3.06 8.31
N PHE A 303 -6.50 1.88 8.78
CA PHE A 303 -7.32 1.06 9.67
C PHE A 303 -6.83 1.10 11.12
N TYR A 304 -7.79 0.93 12.02
CA TYR A 304 -7.58 0.73 13.44
C TYR A 304 -8.12 -0.62 13.88
N ILE A 305 -7.40 -1.28 14.79
CA ILE A 305 -7.97 -2.28 15.69
C ILE A 305 -7.87 -1.74 17.10
N VAL A 306 -9.04 -1.47 17.71
CA VAL A 306 -9.12 -1.12 19.13
C VAL A 306 -9.31 -2.41 19.92
N SER A 307 -8.55 -2.58 21.00
CA SER A 307 -8.51 -3.83 21.77
C SER A 307 -8.58 -3.54 23.26
N ASP A 308 -9.34 -4.35 23.99
CA ASP A 308 -9.30 -4.43 25.46
C ASP A 308 -8.14 -5.32 25.95
N ARG A 309 -7.29 -5.77 25.03
CA ARG A 309 -6.15 -6.66 25.29
C ARG A 309 -4.78 -6.00 24.99
N PRO A 310 -3.65 -6.60 25.40
CA PRO A 310 -2.30 -6.05 25.15
C PRO A 310 -1.97 -5.84 23.66
N PRO A 311 -0.98 -4.98 23.34
CA PRO A 311 -0.60 -4.65 21.96
C PRO A 311 -0.27 -5.87 21.08
N GLU A 312 0.34 -6.90 21.65
CA GLU A 312 0.75 -8.12 20.95
C GLU A 312 -0.45 -8.85 20.34
N GLU A 313 -1.53 -8.96 21.10
CA GLU A 313 -2.74 -9.63 20.65
C GLU A 313 -3.53 -8.78 19.66
N ALA A 314 -3.53 -7.45 19.82
CA ALA A 314 -4.10 -6.54 18.83
C ALA A 314 -3.36 -6.62 17.48
N LEU A 315 -2.04 -6.77 17.50
CA LEU A 315 -1.26 -7.01 16.27
C LEU A 315 -1.62 -8.34 15.64
N GLU A 316 -1.75 -9.42 16.42
CA GLU A 316 -2.19 -10.72 15.92
C GLU A 316 -3.56 -10.65 15.22
N ASP A 317 -4.49 -9.85 15.75
CA ASP A 317 -5.77 -9.60 15.08
C ASP A 317 -5.61 -8.87 13.75
N VAL A 318 -4.69 -7.90 13.65
CA VAL A 318 -4.35 -7.24 12.37
C VAL A 318 -3.82 -8.27 11.36
N LEU A 319 -2.92 -9.15 11.78
CA LEU A 319 -2.27 -10.12 10.87
C LEU A 319 -3.26 -11.13 10.27
N ARG A 320 -4.42 -11.35 10.91
CA ARG A 320 -5.47 -12.21 10.37
C ARG A 320 -6.09 -11.65 9.09
N PHE A 321 -6.15 -10.33 8.92
CA PHE A 321 -6.69 -9.71 7.69
C PHE A 321 -5.82 -9.96 6.45
N THR A 322 -4.53 -10.22 6.63
CA THR A 322 -3.60 -10.51 5.52
C THR A 322 -3.07 -11.95 5.54
N ASN A 323 -3.60 -12.81 6.42
CA ASN A 323 -3.07 -14.15 6.66
C ASN A 323 -1.55 -14.15 6.95
N ARG A 324 -1.06 -13.15 7.71
CA ARG A 324 0.38 -12.91 7.95
C ARG A 324 1.17 -12.72 6.64
N ASP A 325 0.60 -11.97 5.70
CA ASP A 325 1.15 -11.74 4.35
C ASP A 325 1.44 -13.04 3.58
N ARG A 326 0.62 -14.08 3.84
CA ARG A 326 0.74 -15.39 3.20
C ARG A 326 -0.47 -15.70 2.34
N PHE A 327 -0.25 -16.24 1.15
CA PHE A 327 -1.32 -16.81 0.34
C PHE A 327 -1.80 -18.14 0.94
N PRO A 328 -3.09 -18.27 1.31
CA PRO A 328 -3.64 -19.52 1.80
C PRO A 328 -3.57 -20.61 0.73
N ALA A 329 -3.24 -21.84 1.13
CA ALA A 329 -3.23 -22.95 0.20
C ALA A 329 -4.67 -23.35 -0.17
N LEU A 330 -4.90 -23.61 -1.46
CA LEU A 330 -6.15 -24.16 -1.96
C LEU A 330 -5.96 -25.65 -2.29
N ALA A 331 -6.81 -26.51 -1.74
CA ALA A 331 -6.71 -27.95 -1.96
C ALA A 331 -6.81 -28.30 -3.45
N GLY A 332 -5.83 -29.06 -3.96
CA GLY A 332 -5.74 -29.43 -5.38
C GLY A 332 -5.04 -28.40 -6.29
N TYR A 333 -4.62 -27.25 -5.75
CA TYR A 333 -3.98 -26.18 -6.52
C TYR A 333 -2.58 -25.85 -6.01
N LYS A 334 -1.81 -25.16 -6.87
CA LYS A 334 -0.50 -24.58 -6.56
C LYS A 334 -0.60 -23.06 -6.62
N THR A 335 -0.01 -22.38 -5.65
CA THR A 335 0.05 -20.92 -5.63
C THR A 335 1.15 -20.45 -6.58
N LEU A 336 0.76 -19.81 -7.67
CA LEU A 336 1.67 -19.28 -8.68
C LEU A 336 1.71 -17.76 -8.62
N THR A 337 2.90 -17.20 -8.73
CA THR A 337 3.14 -15.79 -9.02
C THR A 337 4.01 -15.67 -10.27
N SER A 338 3.88 -14.58 -11.01
CA SER A 338 4.56 -14.39 -12.28
C SER A 338 5.06 -12.97 -12.46
N HIS A 339 5.94 -12.80 -13.44
CA HIS A 339 6.48 -11.51 -13.86
C HIS A 339 7.34 -10.85 -12.78
N TRP A 340 8.42 -11.53 -12.41
CA TRP A 340 9.42 -11.00 -11.49
C TRP A 340 10.71 -10.63 -12.20
N HIS A 341 11.17 -9.41 -11.98
CA HIS A 341 12.49 -8.92 -12.40
C HIS A 341 13.45 -9.03 -11.24
N TRP A 342 14.36 -10.01 -11.30
CA TRP A 342 15.45 -10.09 -10.33
C TRP A 342 16.81 -9.94 -11.01
N GLY A 343 16.92 -10.14 -12.32
CA GLY A 343 18.23 -10.27 -12.96
C GLY A 343 19.02 -11.42 -12.34
N TYR A 344 18.32 -12.48 -11.95
CA TYR A 344 18.86 -13.53 -11.07
C TYR A 344 20.09 -14.19 -11.70
N THR A 345 20.03 -14.50 -12.99
CA THR A 345 21.13 -15.16 -13.71
C THR A 345 22.42 -14.35 -13.67
N ILE A 346 22.34 -13.04 -13.88
CA ILE A 346 23.52 -12.16 -13.92
C ILE A 346 24.13 -12.05 -12.52
N GLN A 347 23.29 -11.91 -11.49
CA GLN A 347 23.77 -11.93 -10.10
C GLN A 347 24.43 -13.27 -9.75
N ALA A 348 23.85 -14.39 -10.17
CA ALA A 348 24.41 -15.72 -9.91
C ALA A 348 25.70 -16.00 -10.70
N LEU A 349 25.87 -15.43 -11.90
CA LEU A 349 27.14 -15.49 -12.64
C LEU A 349 28.24 -14.71 -11.91
N ASP A 350 27.92 -13.56 -11.34
CA ASP A 350 28.86 -12.72 -10.58
C ASP A 350 29.22 -13.31 -9.21
N GLN A 351 28.21 -13.71 -8.42
CA GLN A 351 28.37 -14.23 -7.06
C GLN A 351 28.78 -15.72 -7.03
N GLY A 352 28.75 -16.39 -8.19
CA GLY A 352 28.98 -17.82 -8.36
C GLY A 352 27.69 -18.66 -8.23
N GLU A 353 27.62 -19.75 -8.99
CA GLU A 353 26.38 -20.53 -9.16
C GLU A 353 25.83 -21.15 -7.85
N ASN A 354 26.60 -21.17 -6.75
CA ASN A 354 26.18 -21.66 -5.43
C ASN A 354 25.49 -20.60 -4.57
N TRP A 355 25.49 -19.33 -4.99
CA TRP A 355 24.82 -18.27 -4.27
C TRP A 355 23.30 -18.52 -4.20
N VAL A 356 22.72 -18.29 -3.02
CA VAL A 356 21.29 -18.43 -2.78
C VAL A 356 20.66 -17.04 -2.74
N PRO A 357 19.77 -16.71 -3.70
CA PRO A 357 19.14 -15.40 -3.74
C PRO A 357 18.09 -15.27 -2.63
N PRO A 358 17.97 -14.09 -1.98
CA PRO A 358 17.08 -13.89 -0.84
C PRO A 358 15.59 -14.05 -1.18
N PHE A 359 15.18 -13.80 -2.44
CA PHE A 359 13.78 -13.86 -2.83
C PHE A 359 13.17 -15.26 -2.71
N THR A 360 13.98 -16.32 -2.83
CA THR A 360 13.47 -17.70 -2.80
C THR A 360 12.83 -18.04 -1.47
N GLN A 361 13.49 -17.71 -0.36
CA GLN A 361 12.94 -17.93 0.97
C GLN A 361 11.73 -17.04 1.23
N VAL A 362 11.77 -15.78 0.79
CA VAL A 362 10.65 -14.84 0.93
C VAL A 362 9.39 -15.37 0.24
N LEU A 363 9.49 -15.86 -0.99
CA LEU A 363 8.35 -16.43 -1.72
C LEU A 363 7.80 -17.68 -1.03
N LYS A 364 8.68 -18.56 -0.54
CA LYS A 364 8.27 -19.75 0.24
C LYS A 364 7.52 -19.36 1.52
N ASP A 365 8.00 -18.36 2.24
CA ASP A 365 7.36 -17.84 3.45
C ASP A 365 5.99 -17.22 3.16
N MET A 366 5.83 -16.60 1.97
CA MET A 366 4.55 -16.10 1.45
C MET A 366 3.60 -17.21 0.99
N GLY A 367 4.01 -18.49 1.02
CA GLY A 367 3.19 -19.61 0.58
C GLY A 367 3.09 -19.77 -0.94
N ILE A 368 4.06 -19.23 -1.68
CA ILE A 368 4.18 -19.42 -3.12
C ILE A 368 4.83 -20.77 -3.42
N ASP A 369 4.19 -21.56 -4.28
CA ASP A 369 4.72 -22.82 -4.78
C ASP A 369 5.52 -22.64 -6.09
N VAL A 370 5.11 -21.69 -6.92
CA VAL A 370 5.67 -21.48 -8.27
C VAL A 370 5.89 -20.00 -8.53
N ALA A 371 7.08 -19.64 -9.01
CA ALA A 371 7.41 -18.29 -9.44
C ALA A 371 7.90 -18.28 -10.89
N ILE A 372 7.32 -17.43 -11.73
CA ILE A 372 7.78 -17.19 -13.10
C ILE A 372 8.59 -15.90 -13.14
N THR A 373 9.85 -16.00 -13.53
CA THR A 373 10.75 -14.86 -13.75
C THR A 373 10.41 -14.15 -15.07
N ALA A 374 10.90 -12.93 -15.23
CA ALA A 374 10.76 -12.15 -16.45
C ALA A 374 12.08 -11.41 -16.78
N ASP A 375 13.21 -12.10 -16.62
CA ASP A 375 14.54 -11.51 -16.83
C ASP A 375 14.82 -11.26 -18.32
N PHE A 376 16.02 -10.78 -18.65
CA PHE A 376 16.43 -10.39 -20.01
C PHE A 376 15.61 -9.23 -20.60
N HIS A 377 15.12 -8.35 -19.73
CA HIS A 377 14.40 -7.12 -20.10
C HIS A 377 15.25 -5.86 -19.96
N GLY A 378 16.13 -5.84 -18.94
CA GLY A 378 17.16 -4.81 -18.73
C GLY A 378 18.50 -5.39 -18.27
N ASP A 379 18.54 -6.68 -17.97
CA ASP A 379 19.69 -7.45 -17.52
C ASP A 379 20.20 -8.41 -18.62
N GLY A 380 21.47 -8.81 -18.53
CA GLY A 380 22.12 -9.68 -19.50
C GLY A 380 22.24 -9.07 -20.89
N HIS A 381 22.27 -9.92 -21.92
CA HIS A 381 22.45 -9.49 -23.31
C HIS A 381 21.32 -9.97 -24.24
N PRO A 382 20.05 -9.59 -24.01
CA PRO A 382 18.89 -10.10 -24.77
C PRO A 382 18.98 -9.91 -26.29
N GLN A 383 19.65 -8.85 -26.74
CA GLN A 383 19.79 -8.49 -28.15
C GLN A 383 21.09 -9.00 -28.79
N ASP A 384 21.99 -9.62 -28.03
CA ASP A 384 23.23 -10.18 -28.58
C ASP A 384 22.94 -11.39 -29.46
N LEU A 385 23.67 -11.51 -30.58
CA LEU A 385 23.47 -12.53 -31.61
C LEU A 385 24.59 -13.57 -31.65
N THR A 386 25.40 -13.62 -30.60
CA THR A 386 26.55 -14.52 -30.48
C THR A 386 26.31 -15.57 -29.40
N ASP A 387 27.31 -16.42 -29.19
CA ASP A 387 27.27 -17.46 -28.14
C ASP A 387 27.11 -16.88 -26.74
N LEU A 388 27.42 -15.60 -26.51
CA LEU A 388 27.23 -14.93 -25.23
C LEU A 388 25.77 -15.06 -24.75
N ARG A 389 24.79 -14.70 -25.58
CA ARG A 389 23.36 -14.84 -25.24
C ARG A 389 22.98 -16.27 -24.92
N LEU A 390 23.49 -17.23 -25.71
CA LEU A 390 23.17 -18.64 -25.55
C LEU A 390 23.81 -19.24 -24.29
N GLU A 391 25.00 -18.78 -23.93
CA GLU A 391 25.67 -19.09 -22.66
C GLU A 391 24.87 -18.58 -21.47
N GLU A 392 24.35 -17.35 -21.53
CA GLU A 392 23.46 -16.80 -20.52
C GLU A 392 22.15 -17.55 -20.39
N LEU A 393 21.49 -17.93 -21.50
CA LEU A 393 20.30 -18.79 -21.47
C LEU A 393 20.60 -20.14 -20.83
N ALA A 394 21.74 -20.75 -21.18
CA ALA A 394 22.14 -22.02 -20.60
C ALA A 394 22.38 -21.89 -19.08
N ALA A 395 23.01 -20.80 -18.63
CA ALA A 395 23.18 -20.50 -17.22
C ALA A 395 21.83 -20.30 -16.54
N TYR A 396 20.92 -19.53 -17.14
CA TYR A 396 19.60 -19.26 -16.61
C TYR A 396 18.83 -20.53 -16.28
N TYR A 397 18.76 -21.46 -17.24
CA TYR A 397 18.06 -22.73 -17.06
C TYR A 397 18.67 -23.61 -15.97
N ARG A 398 20.02 -23.67 -15.89
CA ARG A 398 20.70 -24.43 -14.83
C ARG A 398 20.47 -23.83 -13.45
N MET A 399 20.57 -22.51 -13.35
CA MET A 399 20.45 -21.77 -12.09
C MET A 399 19.02 -21.78 -11.56
N CYS A 400 18.01 -21.55 -12.40
CA CYS A 400 16.60 -21.68 -12.00
C CYS A 400 16.26 -23.10 -11.52
N ARG A 401 16.80 -24.13 -12.19
CA ARG A 401 16.67 -25.52 -11.74
C ARG A 401 17.28 -25.72 -10.36
N LYS A 402 18.42 -25.11 -10.07
CA LYS A 402 19.11 -25.21 -8.78
C LYS A 402 18.36 -24.54 -7.63
N GLN A 403 17.62 -23.47 -7.91
CA GLN A 403 16.75 -22.82 -6.93
C GLN A 403 15.38 -23.49 -6.78
N SER A 404 15.09 -24.49 -7.61
CA SER A 404 13.87 -25.27 -7.54
C SER A 404 14.07 -26.53 -6.69
N ASP A 405 13.02 -26.93 -5.97
CA ASP A 405 12.98 -28.15 -5.18
C ASP A 405 11.58 -28.78 -5.22
N SER A 406 11.35 -29.83 -4.42
CA SER A 406 10.05 -30.53 -4.37
C SER A 406 8.86 -29.67 -3.90
N LYS A 407 9.11 -28.51 -3.31
CA LYS A 407 8.12 -27.60 -2.72
C LYS A 407 8.06 -26.24 -3.42
N PHE A 408 9.07 -25.89 -4.22
CA PHE A 408 9.13 -24.61 -4.92
C PHE A 408 9.71 -24.76 -6.33
N LEU A 409 9.03 -24.19 -7.32
CA LEU A 409 9.46 -24.18 -8.71
C LEU A 409 9.75 -22.76 -9.19
N LEU A 410 10.97 -22.52 -9.66
CA LEU A 410 11.36 -21.29 -10.35
C LEU A 410 11.36 -21.54 -11.87
N ILE A 411 10.41 -20.93 -12.57
CA ILE A 411 10.23 -21.08 -14.01
C ILE A 411 10.95 -19.94 -14.72
N PRO A 412 11.96 -20.23 -15.57
CA PRO A 412 12.63 -19.23 -16.39
C PRO A 412 11.70 -18.71 -17.49
N SER A 413 11.58 -17.39 -17.58
CA SER A 413 10.81 -16.69 -18.61
C SER A 413 11.42 -15.30 -18.85
N GLU A 414 11.15 -14.75 -20.03
CA GLU A 414 11.73 -13.50 -20.49
C GLU A 414 10.64 -12.45 -20.73
N GLU A 415 10.85 -11.19 -20.35
CA GLU A 415 10.02 -10.07 -20.85
C GLU A 415 10.69 -9.43 -22.07
N ALA A 416 10.14 -9.72 -23.24
CA ALA A 416 10.57 -9.14 -24.49
C ALA A 416 9.75 -7.89 -24.83
N ASN A 417 10.35 -7.01 -25.64
CA ASN A 417 9.75 -5.78 -26.15
C ASN A 417 9.96 -5.62 -27.67
N VAL A 418 10.11 -6.75 -28.37
CA VAL A 418 10.30 -6.84 -29.82
C VAL A 418 9.12 -7.52 -30.50
N HIS A 419 8.91 -7.25 -31.80
CA HIS A 419 7.95 -7.93 -32.71
C HIS A 419 6.46 -7.80 -32.38
N LEU A 420 6.02 -8.13 -31.16
CA LEU A 420 4.58 -8.24 -30.81
C LEU A 420 3.97 -6.94 -30.26
N GLY A 421 4.80 -5.90 -30.04
CA GLY A 421 4.39 -4.61 -29.51
C GLY A 421 4.20 -4.60 -27.99
N GLY A 422 4.40 -3.42 -27.39
CA GLY A 422 4.39 -3.26 -25.94
C GLY A 422 5.46 -4.15 -25.30
N HIS A 423 5.22 -4.60 -24.07
CA HIS A 423 6.02 -5.64 -23.43
C HIS A 423 5.21 -6.93 -23.33
N TRP A 424 5.85 -8.07 -23.53
CA TRP A 424 5.23 -9.39 -23.47
C TRP A 424 6.20 -10.40 -22.87
N SER A 425 5.67 -11.40 -22.19
CA SER A 425 6.47 -12.47 -21.60
C SER A 425 6.30 -13.77 -22.35
N VAL A 426 7.35 -14.58 -22.38
CA VAL A 426 7.31 -15.93 -22.96
C VAL A 426 7.83 -16.97 -21.99
N VAL A 427 7.06 -18.05 -21.87
CA VAL A 427 7.33 -19.18 -20.99
C VAL A 427 7.39 -20.45 -21.83
N PHE A 428 8.40 -21.28 -21.62
CA PHE A 428 8.53 -22.58 -22.28
C PHE A 428 8.49 -23.73 -21.26
N PRO A 429 7.94 -24.90 -21.63
CA PRO A 429 7.93 -26.09 -20.76
C PRO A 429 9.31 -26.76 -20.64
N LYS A 430 10.31 -26.31 -21.41
CA LYS A 430 11.68 -26.81 -21.43
C LYS A 430 12.65 -25.70 -21.87
N PRO A 431 13.98 -25.87 -21.69
CA PRO A 431 14.98 -24.97 -22.26
C PRO A 431 14.80 -24.76 -23.77
N VAL A 432 14.76 -23.49 -24.22
CA VAL A 432 14.66 -23.11 -25.64
C VAL A 432 15.69 -22.04 -25.94
N TYR A 433 16.61 -22.32 -26.85
CA TYR A 433 17.64 -21.36 -27.25
C TYR A 433 17.16 -20.52 -28.41
N TRP A 434 17.20 -19.19 -28.25
CA TRP A 434 16.69 -18.29 -29.27
C TRP A 434 17.35 -16.92 -29.21
N PHE A 435 17.33 -16.24 -30.35
CA PHE A 435 17.76 -14.87 -30.52
C PHE A 435 16.55 -13.99 -30.85
N MET A 436 16.40 -12.87 -30.14
CA MET A 436 15.28 -11.93 -30.30
C MET A 436 15.26 -11.17 -31.64
N ARG A 437 16.28 -11.33 -32.49
CA ARG A 437 16.36 -10.71 -33.82
C ARG A 437 17.13 -11.60 -34.82
N LYS A 438 16.96 -11.36 -36.11
CA LYS A 438 17.74 -11.98 -37.20
C LYS A 438 18.89 -11.06 -37.61
N ALA A 439 20.12 -11.58 -37.69
CA ALA A 439 21.28 -10.82 -38.22
C ALA A 439 21.25 -10.73 -39.75
N THR A 440 20.81 -11.82 -40.40
CA THR A 440 20.73 -12.00 -41.84
C THR A 440 19.48 -12.81 -42.18
N GLU A 441 19.04 -12.73 -43.43
CA GLU A 441 17.99 -13.63 -43.94
C GLU A 441 18.38 -15.11 -43.77
N GLY A 442 17.39 -15.98 -43.61
CA GLY A 442 17.60 -17.41 -43.46
C GLY A 442 16.51 -18.11 -42.66
N PRO A 443 16.67 -19.41 -42.39
CA PRO A 443 15.65 -20.21 -41.71
C PRO A 443 15.44 -19.73 -40.27
N LEU A 444 14.20 -19.89 -39.79
CA LEU A 444 13.79 -19.60 -38.41
C LEU A 444 14.61 -20.42 -37.39
N GLN A 445 14.97 -21.65 -37.70
CA GLN A 445 15.69 -22.56 -36.82
C GLN A 445 17.00 -22.99 -37.46
N ARG A 446 18.11 -22.92 -36.71
CA ARG A 446 19.44 -23.38 -37.12
C ARG A 446 20.00 -24.35 -36.08
N THR A 447 20.89 -25.23 -36.51
CA THR A 447 21.59 -26.15 -35.60
C THR A 447 22.88 -25.50 -35.10
N HIS A 448 23.00 -25.39 -33.78
CA HIS A 448 24.19 -24.96 -33.07
C HIS A 448 24.94 -26.17 -32.51
N ALA A 449 26.27 -26.21 -32.64
CA ALA A 449 27.09 -27.36 -32.24
C ALA A 449 26.94 -27.72 -30.74
N LYS A 450 26.79 -26.70 -29.88
CA LYS A 450 26.69 -26.87 -28.42
C LYS A 450 25.24 -26.95 -27.90
N TYR A 451 24.31 -26.22 -28.52
CA TYR A 451 22.96 -26.00 -27.97
C TYR A 451 21.84 -26.67 -28.78
N GLY A 452 22.19 -27.36 -29.88
CA GLY A 452 21.21 -28.01 -30.73
C GLY A 452 20.38 -26.98 -31.48
N SER A 453 19.05 -27.04 -31.36
CA SER A 453 18.17 -26.12 -32.09
C SER A 453 18.21 -24.71 -31.49
N VAL A 454 18.52 -23.72 -32.34
CA VAL A 454 18.48 -22.30 -31.98
C VAL A 454 17.55 -21.55 -32.93
N TYR A 455 16.59 -20.84 -32.35
CA TYR A 455 15.65 -20.01 -33.11
C TYR A 455 16.19 -18.60 -33.34
N HIS A 456 15.96 -18.06 -34.52
CA HIS A 456 16.29 -16.68 -34.87
C HIS A 456 14.98 -16.00 -35.27
N VAL A 457 14.38 -15.21 -34.38
CA VAL A 457 13.08 -14.58 -34.65
C VAL A 457 13.27 -13.17 -35.19
N GLY A 458 12.58 -12.79 -36.27
CA GLY A 458 12.71 -11.46 -36.87
C GLY A 458 11.40 -10.72 -37.08
N LEU A 459 10.28 -11.42 -36.94
CA LEU A 459 8.92 -10.94 -37.21
C LEU A 459 7.93 -11.59 -36.23
N PRO A 460 6.70 -11.07 -36.09
CA PRO A 460 5.67 -11.65 -35.23
C PRO A 460 5.40 -13.14 -35.49
N ASP A 461 5.30 -13.54 -36.77
CA ASP A 461 5.00 -14.93 -37.15
C ASP A 461 6.14 -15.89 -36.76
N ASP A 462 7.40 -15.43 -36.77
CA ASP A 462 8.54 -16.23 -36.31
C ASP A 462 8.41 -16.56 -34.81
N VAL A 463 7.98 -15.58 -34.01
CA VAL A 463 7.80 -15.74 -32.56
C VAL A 463 6.70 -16.75 -32.27
N ILE A 464 5.54 -16.61 -32.92
CA ILE A 464 4.42 -17.53 -32.75
C ILE A 464 4.77 -18.94 -33.24
N GLU A 465 5.47 -19.07 -34.36
CA GLU A 465 5.89 -20.37 -34.88
C GLU A 465 6.89 -21.07 -33.93
N MET A 466 7.86 -20.34 -33.38
CA MET A 466 8.75 -20.87 -32.32
C MET A 466 7.93 -21.36 -31.12
N VAL A 467 7.01 -20.53 -30.62
CA VAL A 467 6.17 -20.86 -29.47
C VAL A 467 5.27 -22.06 -29.75
N ARG A 468 4.71 -22.17 -30.96
CA ARG A 468 3.94 -23.34 -31.41
C ARG A 468 4.76 -24.61 -31.33
N ARG A 469 5.94 -24.64 -31.97
CA ARG A 469 6.87 -25.78 -32.03
C ARG A 469 7.35 -26.22 -30.66
N GLU A 470 7.60 -25.27 -29.76
CA GLU A 470 8.17 -25.55 -28.44
C GLU A 470 7.14 -25.68 -27.32
N HIS A 471 5.84 -25.65 -27.66
CA HIS A 471 4.75 -25.76 -26.67
C HIS A 471 4.77 -24.65 -25.60
N GLY A 472 5.28 -23.47 -25.95
CA GLY A 472 5.35 -22.31 -25.04
C GLY A 472 4.04 -21.54 -24.94
N ILE A 473 4.00 -20.55 -24.06
CA ILE A 473 2.89 -19.60 -23.89
C ILE A 473 3.48 -18.18 -23.85
N ILE A 474 2.78 -17.25 -24.48
CA ILE A 474 3.03 -15.81 -24.43
C ILE A 474 1.88 -15.15 -23.67
N TYR A 475 2.15 -14.01 -23.04
CA TYR A 475 1.08 -13.09 -22.61
C TYR A 475 1.56 -11.65 -22.69
N GLN A 476 0.64 -10.71 -22.96
CA GLN A 476 0.94 -9.28 -22.87
C GLN A 476 1.20 -8.91 -21.41
N THR A 477 2.33 -8.27 -21.14
CA THR A 477 2.67 -7.88 -19.78
C THR A 477 2.16 -6.50 -19.45
N HIS A 478 1.66 -6.35 -18.21
CA HIS A 478 1.17 -5.11 -17.62
C HIS A 478 0.41 -4.21 -18.64
N PRO A 479 -0.62 -4.74 -19.32
CA PRO A 479 -1.42 -3.96 -20.26
C PRO A 479 -1.99 -2.72 -19.55
N ARG A 480 -2.16 -1.63 -20.31
CA ARG A 480 -2.63 -0.33 -19.80
C ARG A 480 -1.62 0.44 -18.95
N THR A 481 -0.38 -0.01 -18.81
CA THR A 481 0.70 0.78 -18.20
C THR A 481 2.04 0.60 -18.92
N LYS A 482 3.05 1.38 -18.55
CA LYS A 482 4.39 1.40 -19.17
C LYS A 482 4.30 1.49 -20.71
N SER A 483 5.21 0.83 -21.43
CA SER A 483 5.17 0.70 -22.89
C SER A 483 3.95 -0.08 -23.41
N SER A 484 3.21 -0.77 -22.52
CA SER A 484 2.00 -1.54 -22.83
C SER A 484 0.70 -0.72 -22.65
N PHE A 485 0.76 0.61 -22.48
CA PHE A 485 -0.44 1.45 -22.21
C PHE A 485 -1.56 1.30 -23.26
N GLY A 486 -1.19 1.19 -24.55
CA GLY A 486 -2.14 1.06 -25.65
C GLY A 486 -2.60 -0.38 -25.94
N PHE A 487 -2.22 -1.36 -25.11
CA PHE A 487 -2.45 -2.78 -25.34
C PHE A 487 -3.54 -3.30 -24.37
N PRO A 488 -4.37 -4.28 -24.77
CA PRO A 488 -4.29 -5.06 -26.01
C PRO A 488 -4.89 -4.40 -27.25
N ASP A 489 -5.49 -3.19 -27.16
CA ASP A 489 -6.27 -2.61 -28.26
C ASP A 489 -5.51 -2.49 -29.59
N ARG A 490 -4.21 -2.17 -29.52
CA ARG A 490 -3.34 -2.06 -30.71
C ARG A 490 -3.09 -3.39 -31.43
N VAL A 491 -3.27 -4.52 -30.74
CA VAL A 491 -2.94 -5.86 -31.26
C VAL A 491 -4.14 -6.80 -31.31
N ARG A 492 -5.30 -6.42 -30.77
CA ARG A 492 -6.48 -7.29 -30.66
C ARG A 492 -6.93 -7.94 -31.98
N ASP A 493 -6.64 -7.28 -33.09
CA ASP A 493 -7.05 -7.68 -34.44
C ASP A 493 -5.93 -8.41 -35.22
N THR A 494 -4.76 -8.62 -34.63
CA THR A 494 -3.65 -9.34 -35.26
C THR A 494 -3.86 -10.85 -35.20
N GLY A 495 -3.20 -11.58 -36.12
CA GLY A 495 -3.24 -13.04 -36.13
C GLY A 495 -2.60 -13.66 -34.89
N PHE A 496 -1.50 -13.10 -34.41
CA PHE A 496 -0.79 -13.61 -33.24
C PHE A 496 -1.59 -13.46 -31.94
N PHE A 497 -2.35 -12.36 -31.78
CA PHE A 497 -3.16 -12.13 -30.58
C PHE A 497 -4.31 -13.14 -30.46
N ARG A 498 -4.78 -13.65 -31.60
CA ARG A 498 -5.85 -14.66 -31.68
C ARG A 498 -5.32 -16.09 -31.58
N ASP A 499 -4.01 -16.28 -31.47
CA ASP A 499 -3.42 -17.61 -31.29
C ASP A 499 -3.74 -18.13 -29.88
N PRO A 500 -4.14 -19.40 -29.70
CA PRO A 500 -4.40 -19.98 -28.38
C PRO A 500 -3.20 -19.99 -27.42
N ARG A 501 -2.00 -19.70 -27.91
CA ARG A 501 -0.75 -19.62 -27.14
C ARG A 501 -0.42 -18.19 -26.68
N PHE A 502 -1.20 -17.16 -27.04
CA PHE A 502 -1.02 -15.76 -26.63
C PHE A 502 -2.01 -15.34 -25.53
#